data_AF-A0A854X6F4-F1
#
_entry.id   AF-A0A854X6F4-F1
#
_cell.length_a   1.000
_cell.length_b   1.000
_cell.length_c   1.000
_cell.angle_alpha   90.00
_cell.angle_beta   90.00
_cell.angle_gamma   90.00
#
_symmetry.space_group_name_H-M   'P 1'
#
loop_
_entity.id
_entity.type
_entity.pdbx_description
1 polymer ?
#
loop_
_entity_poly.entity_id
_entity_poly.type
_entity_poly.pdbx_seq_one_letter_code
_entity_poly.pdbx_strand_id
1 'polypeptide(L)'
;MTSVGRWMSPDELAQMQSSNKIVQGGGGQTFISTNGAADFKGAASKGSVYVEFDVPSSGLLQGGKEGWYKMIGPDASKSQQYLLNKQGGEHLPEVKNITVLDSK
;
A
#
# COMPACT_ATOMS: atom_id res chain seq x y z
N MET A 1 3.75 12.21 -6.92
CA MET A 1 3.93 10.79 -6.59
C MET A 1 4.64 10.74 -5.25
N THR A 2 4.31 9.75 -4.43
CA THR A 2 4.94 9.52 -3.14
C THR A 2 5.48 8.11 -3.12
N SER A 3 6.75 7.97 -2.76
CA SER A 3 7.38 6.67 -2.54
C SER A 3 6.92 6.10 -1.22
N VAL A 4 6.37 4.91 -1.27
CA VAL A 4 5.82 4.18 -0.13
C VAL A 4 6.34 2.77 -0.17
N GLY A 5 6.34 2.09 0.97
CA GLY A 5 6.61 0.67 1.01
C GLY A 5 5.70 -0.09 1.96
N ARG A 6 5.59 -1.39 1.70
CA ARG A 6 4.87 -2.33 2.55
C ARG A 6 5.53 -3.70 2.52
N TRP A 7 5.24 -4.46 3.56
CA TRP A 7 5.46 -5.89 3.57
C TRP A 7 4.30 -6.58 2.84
N MET A 8 4.62 -7.53 1.97
CA MET A 8 3.63 -8.32 1.22
C MET A 8 4.16 -9.74 0.96
N SER A 9 3.29 -10.68 0.57
CA SER A 9 3.75 -11.99 0.12
C SER A 9 4.39 -11.90 -1.28
N PRO A 10 5.23 -12.88 -1.67
CA PRO A 10 5.74 -12.96 -3.04
C PRO A 10 4.62 -13.05 -4.09
N ASP A 11 3.50 -13.70 -3.77
CA ASP A 11 2.33 -13.80 -4.66
C ASP A 11 1.66 -12.43 -4.88
N GLU A 12 1.52 -11.63 -3.81
CA GLU A 12 1.01 -10.27 -3.91
C GLU A 12 1.95 -9.39 -4.73
N LEU A 13 3.26 -9.54 -4.55
CA LEU A 13 4.25 -8.82 -5.37
C LEU A 13 4.12 -9.20 -6.84
N ALA A 14 3.99 -10.49 -7.17
CA ALA A 14 3.83 -10.95 -8.54
C ALA A 14 2.55 -10.38 -9.18
N GLN A 15 1.44 -10.32 -8.42
CA GLN A 15 0.19 -9.70 -8.87
C GLN A 15 0.37 -8.19 -9.09
N MET A 16 1.09 -7.51 -8.19
CA MET A 16 1.36 -6.08 -8.29
C MET A 16 2.20 -5.75 -9.53
N GLN A 17 3.24 -6.55 -9.80
CA GLN A 17 4.10 -6.41 -10.98
C GLN A 17 3.37 -6.72 -12.29
N SER A 18 2.50 -7.72 -12.29
CA SER A 18 1.72 -8.12 -13.47
C SER A 18 0.65 -7.07 -13.83
N SER A 19 -0.04 -6.53 -12.81
CA SER A 19 -1.12 -5.56 -13.02
C SER A 19 -0.65 -4.11 -13.10
N ASN A 20 0.58 -3.81 -12.63
CA ASN A 20 1.07 -2.45 -12.35
C ASN A 20 0.11 -1.62 -11.49
N LYS A 21 -0.70 -2.27 -10.65
CA LYS A 21 -1.66 -1.64 -9.74
C LYS A 21 -1.45 -2.14 -8.34
N ILE A 22 -1.80 -1.33 -7.35
CA ILE A 22 -1.73 -1.78 -5.96
C ILE A 22 -2.64 -2.98 -5.73
N VAL A 23 -2.12 -3.98 -5.00
CA VAL A 23 -2.89 -5.15 -4.58
C VAL A 23 -3.62 -4.83 -3.28
N GLN A 24 -4.93 -5.03 -3.27
CA GLN A 24 -5.78 -4.73 -2.13
C GLN A 24 -5.47 -5.66 -0.94
N GLY A 25 -5.23 -5.08 0.24
CA GLY A 25 -5.15 -5.83 1.50
C GLY A 25 -6.52 -6.23 2.08
N GLY A 26 -6.49 -6.87 3.24
CA GLY A 26 -7.70 -7.32 3.94
C GLY A 26 -8.65 -6.16 4.31
N GLY A 27 -9.96 -6.40 4.20
CA GLY A 27 -10.99 -5.41 4.54
C GLY A 27 -10.99 -4.17 3.64
N GLY A 28 -10.49 -4.30 2.40
CA GLY A 28 -10.44 -3.21 1.43
C GLY A 28 -9.35 -2.17 1.71
N GLN A 29 -8.46 -2.42 2.67
CA GLN A 29 -7.46 -1.46 3.11
C GLN A 29 -6.06 -2.00 2.91
N THR A 30 -5.19 -1.16 2.36
CA THR A 30 -3.78 -1.49 2.16
C THR A 30 -2.94 -0.54 2.98
N PHE A 31 -2.28 -1.07 4.01
CA PHE A 31 -1.39 -0.30 4.86
C PHE A 31 -0.01 -0.18 4.24
N ILE A 32 0.54 1.03 4.27
CA ILE A 32 1.82 1.41 3.66
C ILE A 32 2.52 2.42 4.56
N SER A 33 3.83 2.50 4.45
CA SER A 33 4.65 3.48 5.15
C SER A 33 5.58 4.22 4.20
N THR A 34 5.92 5.45 4.56
CA THR A 34 6.99 6.24 3.95
C THR A 34 8.30 6.20 4.74
N ASN A 35 8.33 5.52 5.90
CA ASN A 35 9.50 5.45 6.78
C ASN A 35 10.40 4.21 6.55
N GLY A 36 10.14 3.41 5.51
CA GLY A 36 10.97 2.26 5.16
C GLY A 36 10.57 0.93 5.82
N ALA A 37 11.46 -0.07 5.67
CA ALA A 37 11.22 -1.48 6.01
C ALA A 37 10.99 -1.76 7.50
N ALA A 38 11.43 -0.88 8.39
CA ALA A 38 11.24 -1.05 9.83
C ALA A 38 9.76 -1.03 10.23
N ASP A 39 8.95 -0.27 9.49
CA ASP A 39 7.51 -0.24 9.71
C ASP A 39 6.85 -1.54 9.26
N PHE A 40 5.92 -2.04 10.09
CA PHE A 40 5.17 -3.28 9.89
C PHE A 40 6.01 -4.57 9.82
N LYS A 41 7.35 -4.53 9.95
CA LYS A 41 8.22 -5.74 9.96
C LYS A 41 7.83 -6.74 11.04
N GLY A 42 7.40 -6.26 12.20
CA GLY A 42 6.92 -7.12 13.31
C GLY A 42 5.64 -7.88 12.96
N ALA A 43 4.73 -7.24 12.22
CA ALA A 43 3.45 -7.81 11.80
C ALA A 43 3.55 -8.67 10.52
N ALA A 44 4.62 -8.51 9.74
CA ALA A 44 4.86 -9.29 8.53
C ALA A 44 5.06 -10.78 8.86
N SER A 45 4.47 -11.65 8.06
CA SER A 45 4.67 -13.10 8.16
C SER A 45 6.09 -13.50 7.74
N LYS A 46 6.55 -14.68 8.16
CA LYS A 46 7.79 -15.26 7.60
C LYS A 46 7.57 -15.53 6.10
N GLY A 47 8.58 -15.23 5.29
CA GLY A 47 8.51 -15.29 3.83
C GLY A 47 7.92 -14.04 3.17
N SER A 48 7.51 -13.02 3.93
CA SER A 48 7.10 -11.73 3.36
C SER A 48 8.32 -10.94 2.85
N VAL A 49 8.10 -10.17 1.80
CA VAL A 49 9.09 -9.25 1.21
C VAL A 49 8.68 -7.81 1.45
N TYR A 50 9.67 -6.95 1.70
CA TYR A 50 9.46 -5.52 1.76
C TYR A 50 9.69 -4.92 0.37
N VAL A 51 8.69 -4.17 -0.08
CA VAL A 51 8.65 -3.61 -1.42
C VAL A 51 8.35 -2.12 -1.32
N GLU A 52 9.17 -1.31 -1.97
CA GLU A 52 8.93 0.12 -2.19
C GLU A 52 8.45 0.37 -3.61
N PHE A 53 7.54 1.33 -3.76
CA PHE A 53 6.94 1.73 -5.03
C PHE A 53 6.31 3.12 -4.90
N ASP A 54 6.10 3.76 -6.04
CA ASP A 54 5.51 5.09 -6.13
C ASP A 54 4.01 5.01 -6.41
N VAL A 55 3.24 5.83 -5.69
CA VAL A 55 1.79 5.98 -5.89
C VAL A 55 1.36 7.45 -5.98
N PRO A 56 0.17 7.74 -6.54
CA PRO A 56 -0.43 9.07 -6.44
C PRO A 56 -0.69 9.46 -4.99
N SER A 57 -0.21 10.64 -4.59
CA SER A 57 -0.36 11.16 -3.22
C SER A 57 -1.84 11.41 -2.86
N SER A 58 -2.71 11.64 -3.85
CA SER A 58 -4.16 11.78 -3.65
C SER A 58 -4.84 10.48 -3.17
N GLY A 59 -4.19 9.32 -3.34
CA GLY A 59 -4.70 8.04 -2.85
C GLY A 59 -4.31 7.74 -1.39
N LEU A 60 -3.44 8.57 -0.79
CA LEU A 60 -2.84 8.32 0.51
C LEU A 60 -3.66 8.94 1.63
N LEU A 61 -4.45 8.13 2.34
CA LEU A 61 -5.09 8.56 3.57
C LEU A 61 -4.13 8.38 4.75
N GLN A 62 -4.09 9.36 5.65
CA GLN A 62 -3.30 9.26 6.88
C GLN A 62 -3.74 8.04 7.71
N GLY A 63 -2.74 7.28 8.15
CA GLY A 63 -2.87 6.17 9.09
C GLY A 63 -2.85 6.64 10.55
N GLY A 64 -2.47 5.75 11.46
CA GLY A 64 -2.47 6.03 12.90
C GLY A 64 -1.27 6.84 13.40
N LYS A 65 -0.21 6.99 12.58
CA LYS A 65 1.04 7.68 12.92
C LYS A 65 1.54 8.49 11.74
N GLU A 66 2.46 9.41 11.99
CA GLU A 66 3.19 10.10 10.93
C GLU A 66 3.96 9.10 10.05
N GLY A 67 3.94 9.34 8.75
CA GLY A 67 4.54 8.45 7.75
C GLY A 67 3.76 7.16 7.47
N TRP A 68 2.75 6.83 8.28
CA TRP A 68 1.86 5.69 8.04
C TRP A 68 0.65 6.14 7.23
N TYR A 69 0.35 5.41 6.17
CA TYR A 69 -0.75 5.69 5.28
C TYR A 69 -1.57 4.44 5.01
N LYS A 70 -2.76 4.65 4.46
CA LYS A 70 -3.63 3.60 3.96
C LYS A 70 -4.16 3.99 2.59
N MET A 71 -4.15 3.02 1.68
CA MET A 71 -4.86 3.09 0.42
C MET A 71 -6.16 2.31 0.52
N ILE A 72 -7.20 2.84 -0.12
CA ILE A 72 -8.57 2.34 0.00
C ILE A 72 -8.97 1.69 -1.32
N GLY A 73 -9.25 0.40 -1.27
CA GLY A 73 -9.79 -0.37 -2.39
C GLY A 73 -11.32 -0.36 -2.43
N PRO A 74 -11.90 -0.96 -3.49
CA PRO A 74 -13.35 -1.01 -3.70
C PRO A 74 -14.11 -1.77 -2.60
N ASP A 75 -13.46 -2.69 -1.89
CA ASP A 75 -14.11 -3.48 -0.84
C ASP A 75 -14.09 -2.80 0.55
N ALA A 76 -13.54 -1.58 0.63
CA ALA A 76 -13.49 -0.82 1.87
C ALA A 76 -14.87 -0.32 2.31
N SER A 77 -15.01 0.10 3.57
CA SER A 77 -16.27 0.67 4.05
C SER A 77 -16.64 1.96 3.31
N LYS A 78 -17.95 2.24 3.17
CA LYS A 78 -18.44 3.45 2.48
C LYS A 78 -17.83 4.75 3.02
N SER A 79 -17.59 4.83 4.33
CA SER A 79 -16.94 5.99 4.95
C SER A 79 -15.50 6.18 4.46
N GLN A 80 -14.75 5.10 4.25
CA GLN A 80 -13.38 5.16 3.75
C GLN A 80 -13.34 5.50 2.26
N GLN A 81 -14.24 4.91 1.47
CA GLN A 81 -14.38 5.26 0.05
C GLN A 81 -14.76 6.75 -0.11
N TYR A 82 -15.66 7.26 0.73
CA TYR A 82 -16.00 8.68 0.75
C TYR A 82 -14.78 9.57 1.05
N LEU A 83 -13.95 9.21 2.03
CA LEU A 83 -12.73 9.95 2.34
C LEU A 83 -11.74 9.96 1.17
N LEU A 84 -11.55 8.82 0.50
CA LEU A 84 -10.73 8.72 -0.70
C LEU A 84 -11.26 9.63 -1.83
N ASN A 85 -12.57 9.58 -2.08
CA ASN A 85 -13.20 10.38 -3.13
C ASN A 85 -13.11 11.88 -2.83
N LYS A 86 -13.23 12.27 -1.55
CA LYS A 86 -13.12 13.67 -1.12
C LYS A 86 -11.74 14.28 -1.41
N GLN A 87 -10.68 13.48 -1.37
CA GLN A 87 -9.31 13.90 -1.72
C GLN A 87 -8.95 13.69 -3.20
N GLY A 88 -9.91 13.24 -4.04
CA GLY A 88 -9.67 12.95 -5.45
C GLY A 88 -8.72 11.75 -5.67
N GLY A 89 -8.71 10.80 -4.74
CA GLY A 89 -7.96 9.56 -4.89
C GLY A 89 -8.71 8.54 -5.74
N GLU A 90 -7.97 7.63 -6.35
CA GLU A 90 -8.51 6.51 -7.12
C GLU A 90 -8.39 5.21 -6.32
N HIS A 91 -9.33 4.29 -6.52
CA HIS A 91 -9.20 2.93 -6.02
C HIS A 91 -8.19 2.15 -6.83
N LEU A 92 -7.28 1.45 -6.13
CA LEU A 92 -6.26 0.61 -6.76
C LEU A 92 -5.42 1.36 -7.81
N PRO A 93 -4.78 2.50 -7.45
CA PRO A 93 -4.02 3.30 -8.41
C PRO A 93 -2.85 2.51 -9.00
N GLU A 94 -2.38 2.99 -10.14
CA GLU A 94 -1.15 2.51 -10.74
C GLU A 94 0.04 2.71 -9.80
N VAL A 95 0.91 1.69 -9.75
CA VAL A 95 2.17 1.73 -9.03
C VAL A 95 3.32 1.85 -10.02
N LYS A 96 4.38 2.57 -9.63
CA LYS A 96 5.62 2.69 -10.43
C LYS A 96 6.84 2.37 -9.58
N ASN A 97 7.98 2.15 -10.23
CA ASN A 97 9.28 1.97 -9.57
C ASN A 97 9.28 0.88 -8.48
N ILE A 98 8.62 -0.25 -8.76
CA ILE A 98 8.49 -1.38 -7.83
C ILE A 98 9.86 -1.98 -7.57
N THR A 99 10.34 -1.89 -6.33
CA THR A 99 11.66 -2.34 -5.91
C THR A 99 11.56 -3.18 -4.64
N VAL A 100 12.12 -4.38 -4.65
CA VAL A 100 12.20 -5.25 -3.47
C VAL A 100 13.48 -4.90 -2.72
N LEU A 101 13.39 -4.61 -1.43
CA LEU A 101 14.53 -4.14 -0.63
C LEU A 101 14.87 -5.03 0.57
N ASP A 102 13.91 -5.79 1.11
CA ASP A 102 14.14 -6.66 2.27
C ASP A 102 13.24 -7.92 2.19
N SER A 103 13.56 -8.94 2.99
CA SER A 103 12.80 -10.18 3.12
C SER A 103 12.88 -10.72 4.54
N LYS A 104 11.80 -11.34 5.03
CA LYS A 104 11.70 -11.86 6.41
C LYS A 104 11.67 -13.38 6.48
#